data_AF-A0A3C1DT78-F1
#
_entry.id   AF-A0A3C1DT78-F1
#
_cell.length_a   1.000
_cell.length_b   1.000
_cell.length_c   1.000
_cell.angle_alpha   90.00
_cell.angle_beta   90.00
_cell.angle_gamma   90.00
#
_symmetry.space_group_name_H-M   'P 1'
#
loop_
_entity.id
_entity.type
_entity.pdbx_description
1 polymer ?
#
loop_
_entity_poly.entity_id
_entity_poly.type
_entity_poly.pdbx_seq_one_letter_code
_entity_poly.pdbx_strand_id
1 'polypeptide(L)'
;MLAAVTSMVWALVLLPYGIGVAAPDSPTGRIVSAQATGSTLTIVFAATNLPPGQSIDPASVKVVAGNTTLPSTTNALGASGSLAPTAVLAMDVSGSVAGPRLTAAQGAAKAFVATAPESARIGVVAFADNAGVILRPTTDRPTIQRAIDSLTAKGSTALYDGTLLGLRTTGTQGPRSVIVFSDGADTS
;
A
#
# COMPACT_ATOMS: atom_id res chain seq x y z
N MET A 1 27.99 15.10 28.61
CA MET A 1 28.10 14.17 27.46
C MET A 1 27.30 12.92 27.81
N LEU A 2 26.43 12.48 26.89
CA LEU A 2 25.46 11.34 26.95
C LEU A 2 24.32 11.52 27.99
N ALA A 3 23.06 11.15 27.73
CA ALA A 3 22.57 10.00 26.96
C ALA A 3 21.24 10.27 26.22
N ALA A 4 21.05 9.53 25.13
CA ALA A 4 19.84 9.40 24.35
C ALA A 4 18.78 8.56 25.06
N VAL A 5 17.49 8.89 24.88
CA VAL A 5 16.40 7.93 25.01
C VAL A 5 15.44 8.13 23.85
N THR A 6 15.51 7.18 22.93
CA THR A 6 14.64 7.00 21.77
C THR A 6 13.28 6.54 22.27
N SER A 7 12.24 7.38 22.15
CA SER A 7 10.86 6.96 22.43
C SER A 7 10.07 6.90 21.14
N MET A 8 9.95 5.68 20.63
CA MET A 8 9.13 5.31 19.47
C MET A 8 7.66 5.36 19.92
N VAL A 9 6.94 6.41 19.50
CA VAL A 9 5.53 6.62 19.86
C VAL A 9 4.65 5.91 18.84
N TRP A 10 3.96 4.86 19.29
CA TRP A 10 2.85 4.26 18.55
C TRP A 10 1.61 5.13 18.76
N ALA A 11 1.10 5.75 17.69
CA ALA A 11 -0.17 6.45 17.73
C ALA A 11 -1.32 5.44 17.66
N LEU A 12 -1.93 5.13 18.81
CA LEU A 12 -3.16 4.36 18.92
C LEU A 12 -4.35 5.32 18.98
N VAL A 13 -5.17 5.34 17.94
CA VAL A 13 -6.46 6.05 17.96
C VAL A 13 -7.51 5.08 18.52
N LEU A 14 -7.98 5.34 19.74
CA LEU A 14 -9.11 4.64 20.36
C LEU A 14 -10.41 5.37 20.03
N LEU A 15 -11.28 4.73 19.26
CA LEU A 15 -12.70 5.12 19.13
C LEU A 15 -13.52 4.37 20.21
N PRO A 16 -14.52 5.00 20.83
CA PRO A 16 -15.34 4.36 21.86
C PRO A 16 -16.14 3.19 21.29
N TYR A 17 -15.99 2.03 21.92
CA TYR A 17 -16.72 0.79 21.63
C TYR A 17 -18.21 0.94 21.99
N GLY A 18 -19.06 1.04 20.96
CA GLY A 18 -20.34 0.34 20.97
C GLY A 18 -20.17 -0.90 20.10
N ILE A 19 -20.49 -2.10 20.62
CA ILE A 19 -20.59 -3.30 19.76
C ILE A 19 -21.89 -3.18 18.96
N GLY A 20 -21.88 -2.31 17.96
CA GLY A 20 -22.76 -2.37 16.82
C GLY A 20 -21.99 -3.03 15.70
N VAL A 21 -22.56 -4.05 15.06
CA VAL A 21 -22.07 -4.48 13.75
C VAL A 21 -22.19 -3.27 12.85
N ALA A 22 -21.07 -2.63 12.51
CA ALA A 22 -21.06 -1.45 11.68
C ALA A 22 -21.79 -1.79 10.38
N ALA A 23 -22.82 -1.02 10.04
CA ALA A 23 -23.47 -1.13 8.74
C ALA A 23 -22.38 -0.96 7.66
N PRO A 24 -22.43 -1.74 6.57
CA PRO A 24 -21.38 -1.79 5.54
C PRO A 24 -21.01 -0.41 4.96
N ASP A 25 -21.92 0.57 5.08
CA ASP A 25 -21.78 1.93 4.53
C ASP A 25 -21.39 2.99 5.56
N SER A 26 -20.88 2.61 6.74
CA SER A 26 -20.47 3.58 7.75
C SER A 26 -19.18 4.31 7.32
N PRO A 27 -19.09 5.66 7.47
CA PRO A 27 -17.87 6.39 7.20
C PRO A 27 -16.70 5.83 8.00
N THR A 28 -15.65 5.40 7.31
CA THR A 28 -14.47 4.80 7.94
C THR A 28 -13.25 5.68 7.68
N GLY A 29 -12.48 5.99 8.71
CA GLY A 29 -11.27 6.80 8.61
C GLY A 29 -10.00 5.98 8.76
N ARG A 30 -8.94 6.33 8.01
CA ARG A 30 -7.60 5.75 8.18
C ARG A 30 -6.50 6.79 7.98
N ILE A 31 -5.39 6.61 8.69
CA ILE A 31 -4.14 7.30 8.39
C ILE A 31 -3.44 6.55 7.25
N VAL A 32 -3.25 7.21 6.12
CA VAL A 32 -2.60 6.67 4.92
C VAL A 32 -1.08 6.75 5.06
N SER A 33 -0.57 7.84 5.62
CA SER A 33 0.85 8.00 5.91
C SER A 33 1.07 8.97 7.06
N ALA A 34 2.13 8.75 7.83
CA ALA A 34 2.66 9.70 8.80
C ALA A 34 4.18 9.77 8.61
N GLN A 35 4.70 10.93 8.20
CA GLN A 35 6.11 11.14 7.93
C GLN A 35 6.63 12.30 8.78
N ALA A 36 7.66 12.03 9.59
CA ALA A 36 8.36 13.06 10.36
C ALA A 36 9.58 13.56 9.59
N THR A 37 9.69 14.87 9.39
CA THR A 37 10.87 15.54 8.81
C THR A 37 11.26 16.67 9.75
N GLY A 38 12.38 16.49 10.47
CA GLY A 38 12.79 17.42 11.52
C GLY A 38 11.71 17.56 12.62
N SER A 39 11.22 18.77 12.84
CA SER A 39 10.14 19.07 13.79
C SER A 39 8.74 19.03 13.17
N THR A 40 8.60 18.64 11.90
CA THR A 40 7.33 18.65 11.18
C THR A 40 6.83 17.23 10.96
N LEU A 41 5.60 16.94 11.40
CA LEU A 41 4.89 15.70 11.11
C LEU A 41 3.86 15.95 10.00
N THR A 42 4.04 15.28 8.86
CA THR A 42 3.09 15.30 7.75
C THR A 42 2.21 14.05 7.80
N ILE A 43 0.91 14.23 7.96
CA ILE A 43 -0.07 13.13 8.02
C ILE A 43 -0.99 13.24 6.81
N VAL A 44 -1.22 12.12 6.13
CA VAL A 44 -2.30 11.99 5.15
C VAL A 44 -3.38 11.11 5.77
N PHE A 45 -4.58 11.66 5.93
CA PHE A 45 -5.75 10.94 6.41
C PHE A 45 -6.75 10.79 5.26
N ALA A 46 -7.37 9.62 5.17
CA ALA A 46 -8.42 9.34 4.19
C ALA A 46 -9.64 8.79 4.90
N ALA A 47 -10.82 9.25 4.49
CA ALA A 47 -12.09 8.63 4.84
C ALA A 47 -12.69 7.95 3.61
N THR A 48 -13.28 6.78 3.82
CA THR A 48 -14.06 6.02 2.84
C THR A 48 -15.52 5.96 3.30
N ASN A 49 -16.44 5.68 2.37
CA ASN A 49 -17.89 5.61 2.63
C ASN A 49 -18.48 6.91 3.19
N LEU A 50 -17.97 8.06 2.73
CA LEU A 50 -18.64 9.33 2.98
C LEU A 50 -19.91 9.43 2.13
N PRO A 51 -21.01 10.02 2.65
CA PRO A 51 -22.20 10.30 1.86
C PRO A 51 -21.87 11.07 0.57
N PRO A 52 -22.57 10.83 -0.54
CA PRO A 52 -22.35 11.57 -1.78
C PRO A 52 -22.36 13.08 -1.56
N GLY A 53 -21.31 13.77 -2.02
CA GLY A 53 -21.15 15.21 -1.87
C GLY A 53 -20.58 15.68 -0.53
N GLN A 54 -20.28 14.78 0.43
CA GLN A 54 -19.54 15.13 1.64
C GLN A 54 -18.03 14.98 1.45
N SER A 55 -17.30 15.98 1.94
CA SER A 55 -15.85 15.93 2.13
C SER A 55 -15.51 16.24 3.58
N ILE A 56 -14.30 15.85 4.00
CA ILE A 56 -13.76 16.27 5.29
C ILE A 56 -13.49 17.78 5.23
N ASP A 57 -14.09 18.55 6.12
CA ASP A 57 -13.73 19.95 6.33
C ASP A 57 -12.33 20.02 6.96
N PRO A 58 -11.31 20.60 6.29
CA PRO A 58 -9.97 20.71 6.86
C PRO A 58 -9.94 21.46 8.18
N ALA A 59 -10.80 22.47 8.37
CA ALA A 59 -10.84 23.26 9.61
C ALA A 59 -11.32 22.43 10.82
N SER A 60 -12.02 21.32 10.58
CA SER A 60 -12.49 20.42 11.64
C SER A 60 -11.42 19.43 12.13
N VAL A 61 -10.31 19.28 11.41
CA VAL A 61 -9.27 18.29 11.71
C VAL A 61 -8.35 18.80 12.82
N LYS A 62 -8.21 18.00 13.88
CA LYS A 62 -7.30 18.26 15.00
C LYS A 62 -6.33 17.11 15.18
N VAL A 63 -5.06 17.43 15.39
CA VAL A 63 -4.03 16.45 15.74
C VAL A 63 -3.83 16.49 17.25
N VAL A 64 -4.04 15.36 17.93
CA VAL A 64 -3.87 15.24 19.37
C VAL A 64 -2.80 14.20 19.67
N ALA A 65 -1.83 14.55 20.52
CA ALA A 65 -0.81 13.64 21.05
C ALA A 65 -1.00 13.55 22.58
N GLY A 66 -1.45 12.39 23.05
CA GLY A 66 -1.88 12.22 24.44
C GLY A 66 -3.06 13.14 24.76
N ASN A 67 -2.85 14.11 25.65
CA ASN A 67 -3.85 15.13 26.02
C ASN A 67 -3.58 16.51 25.37
N THR A 68 -2.55 16.63 24.53
CA THR A 68 -2.14 17.91 23.95
C THR A 68 -2.60 18.00 22.50
N THR A 69 -3.38 19.02 22.17
CA THR A 69 -3.67 19.35 20.76
C THR A 69 -2.45 20.04 20.15
N LEU A 70 -1.90 19.47 19.10
CA LEU A 70 -0.75 20.02 18.40
C LEU A 70 -1.19 21.08 17.39
N PRO A 71 -0.39 22.16 17.21
CA PRO A 71 -0.62 23.09 16.11
C PRO A 71 -0.50 22.32 14.80
N SER A 72 -1.54 22.39 13.96
CA SER A 72 -1.61 21.69 12.68
C SER A 72 -2.20 22.60 11.63
N THR A 73 -1.66 22.52 10.42
CA THR A 73 -2.24 23.11 9.22
C THR A 73 -2.81 21.98 8.37
N THR A 74 -4.04 22.14 7.93
CA THR A 74 -4.81 21.10 7.25
C THR A 74 -5.27 21.65 5.91
N ASN A 75 -4.97 20.90 4.85
CA ASN A 75 -5.44 21.23 3.51
C ASN A 75 -6.27 20.06 3.00
N ALA A 76 -7.44 20.35 2.43
CA ALA A 76 -8.19 19.34 1.70
C ALA A 76 -7.35 18.91 0.50
N LEU A 77 -6.88 17.68 0.54
CA LEU A 77 -6.51 16.96 -0.68
C LEU A 77 -7.84 16.62 -1.37
N GLY A 78 -8.37 17.58 -2.13
CA GLY A 78 -9.75 17.56 -2.62
C GLY A 78 -10.13 16.23 -3.29
N ALA A 79 -11.42 15.90 -3.30
CA ALA A 79 -11.96 14.75 -4.02
C ALA A 79 -11.65 14.78 -5.54
N SER A 80 -11.19 15.91 -6.07
CA SER A 80 -10.73 16.11 -7.45
C SER A 80 -9.24 15.80 -7.66
N GLY A 81 -8.53 15.39 -6.61
CA GLY A 81 -7.10 15.06 -6.62
C GLY A 81 -6.81 13.72 -5.95
N SER A 82 -7.73 12.76 -6.04
CA SER A 82 -7.43 11.36 -5.69
C SER A 82 -6.30 10.88 -6.58
N LEU A 83 -5.07 11.03 -6.10
CA LEU A 83 -3.90 10.49 -6.78
C LEU A 83 -4.15 8.98 -6.87
N ALA A 84 -4.36 8.51 -8.10
CA ALA A 84 -4.60 7.11 -8.40
C ALA A 84 -3.64 6.22 -7.59
N PRO A 85 -4.15 5.35 -6.70
CA PRO A 85 -3.29 4.51 -5.90
C PRO A 85 -2.47 3.62 -6.83
N THR A 86 -1.17 3.50 -6.54
CA THR A 86 -0.26 2.67 -7.32
C THR A 86 0.13 1.45 -6.50
N ALA A 87 -0.17 0.26 -7.03
CA ALA A 87 0.24 -1.00 -6.45
C ALA A 87 1.27 -1.68 -7.36
N VAL A 88 2.30 -2.30 -6.79
CA VAL A 88 3.20 -3.19 -7.54
C VAL A 88 3.11 -4.59 -6.95
N LEU A 89 2.80 -5.55 -7.81
CA LEU A 89 2.79 -6.97 -7.46
C LEU A 89 4.22 -7.48 -7.64
N ALA A 90 4.89 -7.82 -6.54
CA ALA A 90 6.20 -8.43 -6.54
C ALA A 90 6.00 -9.96 -6.46
N MET A 91 6.19 -10.63 -7.58
CA MET A 91 5.91 -12.04 -7.78
C MET A 91 7.19 -12.86 -7.63
N ASP A 92 7.23 -13.75 -6.64
CA ASP A 92 8.24 -14.79 -6.57
C ASP A 92 8.02 -15.75 -7.74
N VAL A 93 9.06 -15.96 -8.53
CA VAL A 93 9.11 -16.92 -9.64
C VAL A 93 10.33 -17.83 -9.50
N SER A 94 10.78 -18.07 -8.27
CA SER A 94 11.83 -19.04 -7.96
C SER A 94 11.38 -20.49 -8.17
N GLY A 95 12.32 -21.43 -8.12
CA GLY A 95 12.04 -22.86 -8.23
C GLY A 95 11.18 -23.41 -7.10
N SER A 96 11.20 -22.83 -5.89
CA SER A 96 10.39 -23.29 -4.74
C SER A 96 8.90 -23.13 -4.99
N VAL A 97 8.51 -22.11 -5.76
CA VAL A 97 7.13 -21.81 -6.11
C VAL A 97 6.68 -22.47 -7.42
N ALA A 98 7.46 -23.37 -8.02
CA ALA A 98 7.08 -23.99 -9.29
C ALA A 98 5.74 -24.76 -9.24
N GLY A 99 5.09 -24.87 -10.40
CA GLY A 99 3.87 -25.65 -10.58
C GLY A 99 2.67 -25.05 -9.83
N PRO A 100 1.92 -25.83 -9.02
CA PRO A 100 0.68 -25.38 -8.39
C PRO A 100 0.82 -24.13 -7.51
N ARG A 101 1.99 -23.90 -6.92
CA ARG A 101 2.24 -22.72 -6.06
C ARG A 101 2.28 -21.43 -6.89
N LEU A 102 2.97 -21.43 -8.02
CA LEU A 102 2.98 -20.31 -8.95
C LEU A 102 1.58 -20.07 -9.52
N THR A 103 0.87 -21.13 -9.89
CA THR A 103 -0.52 -21.00 -10.36
C THR A 103 -1.43 -20.38 -9.29
N ALA A 104 -1.26 -20.76 -8.02
CA ALA A 104 -1.99 -20.16 -6.91
C ALA A 104 -1.61 -18.68 -6.69
N ALA A 105 -0.32 -18.34 -6.77
CA ALA A 105 0.15 -16.95 -6.68
C ALA A 105 -0.40 -16.09 -7.82
N GLN A 106 -0.36 -16.58 -9.07
CA GLN A 106 -1.00 -15.94 -10.23
C GLN A 106 -2.51 -15.77 -10.02
N GLY A 107 -3.19 -16.77 -9.45
CA GLY A 107 -4.60 -16.69 -9.09
C GLY A 107 -4.89 -15.58 -8.08
N ALA A 108 -4.12 -15.52 -6.99
CA ALA A 108 -4.25 -14.49 -5.96
C ALA A 108 -3.96 -13.08 -6.50
N ALA A 109 -2.91 -12.94 -7.33
CA ALA A 109 -2.57 -11.69 -8.00
C ALA A 109 -3.72 -11.23 -8.92
N LYS A 110 -4.30 -12.13 -9.71
CA LYS A 110 -5.45 -11.81 -10.57
C LYS A 110 -6.70 -11.44 -9.76
N ALA A 111 -6.95 -12.10 -8.63
CA ALA A 111 -8.04 -11.75 -7.72
C ALA A 111 -7.87 -10.34 -7.14
N PHE A 112 -6.65 -9.95 -6.76
CA PHE A 112 -6.36 -8.58 -6.33
C PHE A 112 -6.62 -7.57 -7.46
N VAL A 113 -6.17 -7.85 -8.69
CA VAL A 113 -6.39 -6.98 -9.85
C VAL A 113 -7.88 -6.78 -10.13
N ALA A 114 -8.71 -7.80 -9.91
CA ALA A 114 -10.15 -7.75 -10.09
C ALA A 114 -10.88 -6.91 -9.02
N THR A 115 -10.36 -6.86 -7.80
CA THR A 115 -10.97 -6.10 -6.69
C THR A 115 -10.42 -4.68 -6.55
N ALA A 116 -9.29 -4.39 -7.18
CA ALA A 116 -8.68 -3.06 -7.15
C ALA A 116 -9.55 -2.01 -7.87
N PRO A 117 -9.64 -0.77 -7.34
CA PRO A 117 -10.37 0.33 -7.99
C PRO A 117 -9.90 0.57 -9.42
N GLU A 118 -10.80 0.89 -10.36
CA GLU A 118 -10.46 1.07 -11.79
C GLU A 118 -9.37 2.13 -12.03
N SER A 119 -9.32 3.16 -11.19
CA SER A 119 -8.30 4.20 -11.24
C SER A 119 -6.93 3.73 -10.75
N ALA A 120 -6.84 2.59 -10.06
CA ALA A 120 -5.60 2.09 -9.50
C ALA A 120 -4.63 1.62 -10.60
N ARG A 121 -3.41 2.15 -10.56
CA ARG A 121 -2.31 1.73 -11.44
C ARG A 121 -1.62 0.52 -10.84
N ILE A 122 -1.52 -0.56 -11.59
CA ILE A 122 -0.91 -1.81 -11.12
C ILE A 122 0.29 -2.15 -12.00
N GLY A 123 1.44 -2.33 -11.37
CA GLY A 123 2.67 -2.84 -11.99
C GLY A 123 2.95 -4.27 -11.56
N VAL A 124 3.81 -4.96 -12.31
CA VAL A 124 4.25 -6.32 -12.04
C VAL A 124 5.76 -6.37 -12.07
N VAL A 125 6.35 -6.83 -10.97
CA VAL A 125 7.76 -7.19 -10.83
C VAL A 125 7.82 -8.68 -10.58
N ALA A 126 8.80 -9.36 -11.17
CA ALA A 126 9.08 -10.76 -10.87
C ALA A 126 10.50 -10.88 -10.33
N PHE A 127 10.71 -11.78 -9.38
CA PHE A 127 12.03 -12.06 -8.83
C PHE A 127 12.26 -13.56 -8.69
N ALA A 128 13.48 -13.96 -9.06
CA ALA A 128 14.06 -15.29 -8.86
C ALA A 128 15.53 -15.07 -8.53
N ASP A 129 16.48 -15.55 -9.35
CA ASP A 129 17.91 -15.23 -9.22
C ASP A 129 18.18 -13.72 -9.28
N ASN A 130 17.32 -12.98 -9.97
CA ASN A 130 17.37 -11.53 -10.13
C ASN A 130 15.94 -10.97 -10.13
N ALA A 131 15.80 -9.69 -9.79
CA ALA A 131 14.53 -8.97 -9.87
C ALA A 131 14.40 -8.18 -11.19
N GLY A 132 13.21 -8.21 -11.81
CA GLY A 132 12.94 -7.51 -13.06
C GLY A 132 11.52 -6.93 -13.12
N VAL A 133 11.38 -5.76 -13.77
CA VAL A 133 10.06 -5.18 -14.06
C VAL A 133 9.47 -5.87 -15.29
N ILE A 134 8.36 -6.57 -15.09
CA ILE A 134 7.62 -7.24 -16.16
C ILE A 134 6.62 -6.27 -16.79
N LEU A 135 5.98 -5.45 -15.96
CA LEU A 135 5.02 -4.45 -16.40
C LEU A 135 5.10 -3.20 -15.53
N ARG A 136 5.29 -2.04 -16.17
CA ARG A 136 5.21 -0.74 -15.49
C ARG A 136 3.76 -0.44 -15.06
N PRO A 137 3.52 0.31 -13.97
CA PRO A 137 2.17 0.57 -13.50
C PRO A 137 1.24 1.14 -14.57
N THR A 138 0.12 0.46 -14.80
CA THR A 138 -0.91 0.81 -15.80
C THR A 138 -2.30 0.55 -15.24
N THR A 139 -3.33 1.13 -15.85
CA THR A 139 -4.74 0.83 -15.55
C THR A 139 -5.33 -0.26 -16.47
N ASP A 140 -4.58 -0.69 -17.49
CA ASP A 140 -5.01 -1.70 -18.46
C ASP A 140 -5.04 -3.11 -17.84
N ARG A 141 -6.24 -3.52 -17.39
CA ARG A 141 -6.48 -4.81 -16.72
C ARG A 141 -6.11 -6.01 -17.59
N PRO A 142 -6.51 -6.11 -18.87
CA PRO A 142 -6.04 -7.16 -19.77
C PRO A 142 -4.52 -7.27 -19.88
N THR A 143 -3.80 -6.14 -19.97
CA THR A 143 -2.33 -6.16 -20.03
C THR A 143 -1.72 -6.65 -18.72
N ILE A 144 -2.27 -6.24 -17.57
CA ILE A 144 -1.82 -6.73 -16.25
C ILE A 144 -2.03 -8.24 -16.12
N GLN A 145 -3.20 -8.75 -16.51
CA GLN A 145 -3.51 -10.18 -16.44
C GLN A 145 -2.55 -11.00 -17.31
N ARG A 146 -2.30 -10.57 -18.56
CA ARG A 146 -1.33 -11.21 -19.45
C ARG A 146 0.09 -11.21 -18.88
N ALA A 147 0.50 -10.11 -18.23
CA ALA A 147 1.81 -10.05 -17.59
C ALA A 147 1.93 -11.09 -16.45
N ILE A 148 0.88 -11.25 -15.64
CA ILE A 148 0.83 -12.27 -14.57
C ILE A 148 0.88 -13.69 -15.17
N ASP A 149 0.07 -13.96 -16.21
CA ASP A 149 0.00 -15.28 -16.83
C ASP A 149 1.30 -15.68 -17.55
N SER A 150 2.12 -14.70 -17.98
CA SER A 150 3.41 -14.94 -18.64
C SER A 150 4.53 -15.41 -17.69
N LEU A 151 4.30 -15.36 -16.38
CA LEU A 151 5.31 -15.71 -15.39
C LEU A 151 5.58 -17.21 -15.36
N THR A 152 6.87 -17.56 -15.29
CA THR A 152 7.34 -18.94 -15.23
C THR A 152 8.39 -19.09 -14.13
N ALA A 153 8.27 -20.14 -13.33
CA ALA A 153 9.19 -20.42 -12.24
C ALA A 153 10.57 -20.89 -12.76
N LYS A 154 11.65 -20.32 -12.22
CA LYS A 154 13.05 -20.71 -12.48
C LYS A 154 13.97 -20.16 -11.38
N GLY A 155 15.12 -20.80 -11.15
CA GLY A 155 16.20 -20.22 -10.33
C GLY A 155 15.95 -20.21 -8.81
N SER A 156 16.78 -19.48 -8.09
CA SER A 156 16.75 -19.20 -6.65
C SER A 156 15.83 -18.02 -6.31
N THR A 157 15.84 -17.53 -5.06
CA THR A 157 14.93 -16.46 -4.58
C THR A 157 15.72 -15.23 -4.13
N ALA A 158 15.56 -14.10 -4.84
CA ALA A 158 16.10 -12.77 -4.49
C ALA A 158 14.97 -11.85 -3.97
N LEU A 159 14.49 -12.13 -2.76
CA LEU A 159 13.29 -11.51 -2.20
C LEU A 159 13.48 -10.02 -1.91
N TYR A 160 14.63 -9.64 -1.34
CA TYR A 160 14.89 -8.23 -1.02
C TYR A 160 15.03 -7.36 -2.26
N ASP A 161 15.69 -7.86 -3.30
CA ASP A 161 15.82 -7.18 -4.58
C ASP A 161 14.46 -7.01 -5.26
N GLY A 162 13.62 -8.06 -5.23
CA GLY A 162 12.24 -8.01 -5.72
C GLY A 162 11.42 -6.94 -5.02
N THR A 163 11.52 -6.86 -3.70
CA THR A 163 10.79 -5.90 -2.87
C THR A 163 11.27 -4.46 -3.12
N LEU A 164 12.59 -4.25 -3.16
CA LEU A 164 13.18 -2.93 -3.42
C LEU A 164 12.85 -2.43 -4.83
N LEU A 165 12.92 -3.31 -5.82
CA LEU A 165 12.53 -3.00 -7.20
C LEU A 165 11.04 -2.69 -7.28
N GLY A 166 10.20 -3.44 -6.56
CA GLY A 166 8.78 -3.16 -6.41
C GLY A 166 8.53 -1.74 -5.90
N LEU A 167 9.19 -1.36 -4.79
CA LEU A 167 9.06 -0.03 -4.21
C LEU A 167 9.49 1.07 -5.17
N ARG A 168 10.60 0.91 -5.88
CA ARG A 168 11.05 1.87 -6.90
C ARG A 168 10.04 1.98 -8.05
N THR A 169 9.44 0.87 -8.44
CA THR A 169 8.47 0.80 -9.54
C THR A 169 7.15 1.49 -9.20
N THR A 170 6.78 1.62 -7.92
CA THR A 170 5.58 2.39 -7.51
C THR A 170 5.65 3.88 -7.85
N GLY A 171 6.83 4.40 -8.18
CA GLY A 171 7.04 5.84 -8.37
C GLY A 171 7.03 6.61 -7.06
N THR A 172 6.80 7.93 -7.14
CA THR A 172 6.91 8.86 -5.99
C THR A 172 5.60 9.58 -5.65
N GLN A 173 4.53 9.31 -6.39
CA GLN A 173 3.27 10.05 -6.29
C GLN A 173 2.14 9.16 -5.75
N GLY A 174 1.25 9.77 -4.97
CA GLY A 174 0.03 9.13 -4.47
C GLY A 174 0.25 8.05 -3.42
N PRO A 175 -0.84 7.37 -3.00
CA PRO A 175 -0.74 6.17 -2.18
C PRO A 175 -0.02 5.06 -2.94
N ARG A 176 0.97 4.44 -2.30
CA ARG A 176 1.82 3.41 -2.92
C ARG A 176 1.84 2.16 -2.05
N SER A 177 1.70 1.00 -2.68
CA SER A 177 1.82 -0.29 -2.02
C SER A 177 2.65 -1.25 -2.87
N VAL A 178 3.38 -2.12 -2.18
CA VAL A 178 4.00 -3.31 -2.78
C VAL A 178 3.34 -4.52 -2.14
N ILE A 179 2.83 -5.42 -2.97
CA ILE A 179 2.22 -6.66 -2.52
C ILE A 179 3.16 -7.78 -2.95
N VAL A 180 3.72 -8.47 -1.97
CA VAL A 180 4.72 -9.51 -2.19
C VAL A 180 4.04 -10.88 -2.14
N PHE A 181 4.22 -11.67 -3.20
CA PHE A 181 3.75 -13.04 -3.30
C PHE A 181 4.99 -13.94 -3.25
N SER A 182 5.30 -14.52 -2.10
CA SER A 182 6.46 -15.43 -1.91
C SER A 182 6.09 -16.55 -0.94
N ASP A 183 6.78 -17.70 -1.07
CA ASP A 183 6.57 -18.86 -0.21
C ASP A 183 7.56 -18.99 0.95
N GLY A 184 8.52 -18.08 1.13
CA GLY A 184 9.42 -18.13 2.29
C GLY A 184 10.72 -17.33 2.15
N ALA A 185 11.66 -17.62 3.06
CA ALA A 185 12.89 -16.87 3.30
C ALA A 185 13.76 -16.63 2.06
N ASP A 186 14.49 -15.52 2.09
CA ASP A 186 15.49 -15.17 1.08
C ASP A 186 16.61 -16.24 1.04
N THR A 187 16.98 -16.69 -0.15
CA THR A 187 17.97 -17.77 -0.33
C THR A 187 19.15 -17.38 -1.24
N SER A 188 19.22 -16.11 -1.64
CA SER A 188 20.33 -15.52 -2.41
C SER A 188 21.33 -14.78 -1.55
#